data_AF-A0A257M948-F1
#
_entry.id   AF-A0A257M948-F1
#
_cell.length_a   1.000
_cell.length_b   1.000
_cell.length_c   1.000
_cell.angle_alpha   90.00
_cell.angle_beta   90.00
_cell.angle_gamma   90.00
#
_symmetry.space_group_name_H-M   'P 1'
#
loop_
_entity.id
_entity.type
_entity.pdbx_description
1 polymer ?
#
loop_
_entity_poly.entity_id
_entity_poly.type
_entity_poly.pdbx_seq_one_letter_code
_entity_poly.pdbx_strand_id
1 'polypeptide(L)'
;MKFGVLFSGGKDSVFACHLAMQKDEVACLITILSENPDSYMFHTPNIRCTDMQARAMEIPILSWTTKGRKEEELQDLAAAISAARDRYGIEGIVTGAIESVYQAARVQRICRELGLWCCSPLWQINQIDYLRLLLKE
;
A
#
# COMPACT_ATOMS: atom_id res chain seq x y z
N MET A 1 5.07 2.90 -15.99
CA MET A 1 4.51 3.86 -15.01
C MET A 1 5.33 3.81 -13.73
N LYS A 2 5.38 4.89 -12.96
CA LYS A 2 5.96 4.89 -11.60
C LYS A 2 4.89 4.65 -10.55
N PHE A 3 5.06 3.62 -9.73
CA PHE A 3 4.09 3.27 -8.70
C PHE A 3 4.60 3.57 -7.29
N GLY A 4 3.69 4.07 -6.45
CA GLY A 4 3.81 3.97 -5.00
C GLY A 4 3.09 2.73 -4.49
N VAL A 5 3.65 1.98 -3.56
CA VAL A 5 3.00 0.78 -3.00
C VAL A 5 2.48 1.09 -1.60
N LEU A 6 1.20 0.84 -1.33
CA LEU A 6 0.68 0.84 0.05
C LEU A 6 1.25 -0.38 0.78
N PHE A 7 2.15 -0.11 1.72
CA PHE A 7 3.05 -1.11 2.29
C PHE A 7 2.83 -1.25 3.79
N SER A 8 2.42 -2.44 4.22
CA SER A 8 2.23 -2.79 5.64
C SER A 8 3.31 -3.72 6.18
N GLY A 9 4.18 -4.24 5.31
CA GLY A 9 5.18 -5.25 5.63
C GLY A 9 4.63 -6.68 5.75
N GLY A 10 3.31 -6.85 5.65
CA GLY A 10 2.67 -8.17 5.57
C GLY A 10 2.81 -8.79 4.17
N LYS A 11 2.60 -10.11 4.09
CA LYS A 11 2.74 -10.92 2.86
C LYS A 11 2.04 -10.32 1.64
N ASP A 12 0.87 -9.73 1.82
CA ASP A 12 0.04 -9.23 0.72
C ASP A 12 0.65 -7.97 0.11
N SER A 13 1.09 -7.04 0.97
CA SER A 13 1.72 -5.80 0.51
C SER A 13 3.12 -6.04 -0.08
N VAL A 14 3.88 -6.97 0.51
CA VAL A 14 5.21 -7.36 0.01
C VAL A 14 5.08 -8.05 -1.35
N PHE A 15 4.14 -8.99 -1.48
CA PHE A 15 3.94 -9.69 -2.74
C PHE A 15 3.33 -8.78 -3.83
N ALA A 16 2.41 -7.87 -3.47
CA ALA A 16 1.92 -6.86 -4.40
C ALA A 16 3.06 -5.93 -4.88
N CYS A 17 3.98 -5.56 -3.99
CA CYS A 17 5.20 -4.82 -4.37
C CYS A 17 6.05 -5.63 -5.35
N HIS A 18 6.31 -6.91 -5.05
CA HIS A 18 7.08 -7.80 -5.91
C HIS A 18 6.47 -7.90 -7.32
N LEU A 19 5.15 -8.14 -7.43
CA LEU A 19 4.45 -8.19 -8.71
C LEU A 19 4.51 -6.84 -9.46
N ALA A 20 4.43 -5.71 -8.75
CA ALA A 20 4.57 -4.39 -9.36
C ALA A 20 5.97 -4.17 -9.94
N MET A 21 7.03 -4.54 -9.19
CA MET A 21 8.43 -4.44 -9.63
C MET A 21 8.73 -5.29 -10.87
N GLN A 22 8.00 -6.39 -11.09
CA GLN A 22 8.14 -7.22 -12.29
C GLN A 22 7.55 -6.57 -13.56
N LYS A 23 6.68 -5.56 -13.42
CA LYS A 23 5.98 -4.93 -14.54
C LYS A 23 6.45 -3.51 -14.81
N ASP A 24 6.71 -2.75 -13.74
CA ASP A 24 6.92 -1.31 -13.78
C ASP A 24 7.83 -0.87 -12.61
N GLU A 25 8.17 0.42 -12.57
CA GLU A 25 9.02 0.99 -11.52
C GLU A 25 8.22 1.19 -10.22
N VAL A 26 8.72 0.66 -9.10
CA VAL A 26 8.24 1.03 -7.75
C VAL A 26 9.13 2.14 -7.21
N ALA A 27 8.61 3.37 -7.21
CA ALA A 27 9.38 4.56 -6.83
C ALA A 27 9.43 4.79 -5.31
N CYS A 28 8.40 4.36 -4.58
CA CYS A 28 8.38 4.43 -3.13
C CYS A 28 7.39 3.44 -2.49
N LEU A 29 7.66 3.09 -1.24
CA LEU A 29 6.71 2.46 -0.33
C LEU A 29 6.00 3.53 0.49
N ILE A 30 4.72 3.34 0.79
CA ILE A 30 3.90 4.25 1.60
C ILE A 30 3.33 3.46 2.76
N THR A 31 3.73 3.84 3.98
CA THR A 31 3.29 3.19 5.21
C THR A 31 2.51 4.17 6.07
N ILE A 32 1.31 3.78 6.49
CA ILE A 32 0.50 4.56 7.42
C ILE A 32 0.65 3.98 8.82
N LEU A 33 1.10 4.82 9.75
CA LEU A 33 1.28 4.54 11.17
C LEU A 33 0.05 5.03 11.92
N SER A 34 -0.90 4.13 12.17
CA SER A 34 -2.09 4.44 12.98
C SER A 34 -1.77 4.38 14.47
N GLU A 35 -2.09 5.44 15.21
CA GLU A 35 -2.09 5.44 16.68
C GLU A 35 -3.26 4.61 17.26
N ASN A 36 -4.32 4.39 16.47
CA ASN A 36 -5.43 3.52 16.84
C ASN A 36 -5.06 2.05 16.53
N PRO A 37 -4.89 1.17 17.54
CA PRO A 37 -4.56 -0.23 17.34
C PRO A 37 -5.67 -1.01 16.62
N ASP A 38 -6.93 -0.57 16.75
CA ASP A 38 -8.13 -1.18 16.18
C ASP A 38 -8.61 -0.48 14.90
N SER A 39 -7.70 0.19 14.15
CA SER A 39 -8.07 0.79 12.86
C SER A 39 -8.58 -0.28 11.90
N TYR A 40 -9.78 -0.08 11.36
CA TYR A 40 -10.36 -0.94 10.32
C TYR A 40 -9.63 -0.83 8.98
N MET A 41 -8.82 0.21 8.79
CA MET A 41 -8.17 0.50 7.52
C MET A 41 -6.70 0.05 7.47
N PHE A 42 -5.97 0.18 8.58
CA PHE A 42 -4.52 0.00 8.60
C PHE A 42 -4.08 -1.20 9.44
N HIS A 43 -3.08 -1.90 8.91
CA HIS A 43 -2.40 -2.97 9.64
C HIS A 43 -1.43 -2.34 10.65
N THR A 44 -1.69 -2.53 11.94
CA THR A 44 -0.92 -1.98 13.05
C THR A 44 0.22 -2.88 13.56
N PRO A 45 0.15 -4.24 13.51
CA PRO A 45 1.24 -5.08 13.98
C PRO A 45 2.51 -4.92 13.15
N ASN A 46 3.66 -4.81 13.83
CA ASN A 46 5.00 -4.79 13.22
C ASN A 46 5.23 -3.74 12.14
N ILE A 47 4.40 -2.69 12.09
CA ILE A 47 4.51 -1.63 11.08
C ILE A 47 5.86 -0.89 11.16
N ARG A 48 6.50 -0.88 12.34
CA ARG A 48 7.85 -0.31 12.52
C ARG A 48 8.95 -1.12 11.82
N CYS A 49 8.68 -2.37 11.43
CA CYS A 49 9.62 -3.19 10.68
C CYS A 49 9.63 -2.84 9.19
N THR A 50 8.66 -2.07 8.68
CA THR A 50 8.62 -1.70 7.26
C THR A 50 9.81 -0.86 6.85
N ASP A 51 10.36 -0.02 7.76
CA ASP A 51 11.59 0.74 7.50
C ASP A 51 12.78 -0.19 7.22
N MET A 52 12.90 -1.30 7.96
CA MET A 52 13.94 -2.29 7.74
C MET A 52 13.74 -3.05 6.42
N GLN A 53 12.49 -3.42 6.12
CA GLN A 53 12.16 -4.07 4.85
C GLN A 53 12.45 -3.16 3.65
N ALA A 54 12.05 -1.88 3.73
CA ALA A 54 12.32 -0.88 2.71
C ALA A 54 13.82 -0.71 2.45
N ARG A 55 14.63 -0.65 3.51
CA ARG A 55 16.10 -0.61 3.41
C ARG A 55 16.65 -1.87 2.74
N ALA A 56 16.17 -3.05 3.11
CA ALA A 56 16.60 -4.31 2.50
C ALA A 56 16.19 -4.43 1.02
N MET A 57 15.06 -3.81 0.64
CA MET A 57 14.59 -3.74 -0.74
C MET A 57 15.25 -2.61 -1.54
N GLU A 58 16.01 -1.72 -0.89
CA GLU A 58 16.59 -0.51 -1.47
C GLU A 58 15.54 0.44 -2.09
N ILE A 59 14.32 0.46 -1.53
CA ILE A 59 13.22 1.31 -1.98
C ILE A 59 12.96 2.41 -0.95
N PRO A 60 12.82 3.70 -1.35
CA PRO A 60 12.44 4.76 -0.43
C PRO A 60 11.09 4.48 0.24
N ILE A 61 10.96 4.80 1.53
CA ILE A 61 9.71 4.68 2.27
C ILE A 61 9.22 6.06 2.74
N LEU A 62 7.92 6.31 2.57
CA LEU A 62 7.21 7.44 3.14
C LEU A 62 6.31 6.93 4.27
N SER A 63 6.70 7.23 5.50
CA SER A 63 5.92 6.92 6.70
C SER A 63 5.05 8.12 7.07
N TRP A 64 3.75 7.89 7.26
CA TRP A 64 2.76 8.94 7.57
C TRP A 64 1.96 8.55 8.80
N THR A 65 1.79 9.45 9.76
CA THR A 65 1.06 9.15 11.01
C THR A 65 -0.40 9.54 10.88
N THR A 66 -1.31 8.74 11.44
CA THR A 66 -2.74 9.06 11.57
C THR A 66 -3.22 8.76 12.98
N LYS A 67 -4.21 9.53 13.44
CA LYS A 67 -4.94 9.22 14.69
C LYS A 67 -5.86 8.01 14.55
N GLY A 68 -6.04 7.49 13.33
CA GLY A 68 -6.88 6.32 13.05
C GLY A 68 -8.35 6.55 13.40
N ARG A 69 -8.80 7.81 13.31
CA ARG A 69 -10.21 8.19 13.47
C ARG A 69 -10.92 7.93 12.16
N LYS A 70 -12.03 7.21 12.23
CA LYS A 70 -12.82 6.82 11.06
C LYS A 70 -13.12 8.05 10.19
N GLU A 71 -12.94 7.89 8.88
CA GLU A 71 -13.05 8.95 7.85
C GLU A 71 -11.96 10.04 7.87
N GLU A 72 -11.47 10.51 9.03
CA GLU A 72 -10.26 11.38 9.08
C GLU A 72 -9.03 10.65 8.53
N GLU A 73 -8.93 9.35 8.81
CA GLU A 73 -7.85 8.48 8.35
C GLU A 73 -7.75 8.38 6.80
N LEU A 74 -8.85 8.66 6.09
CA LEU A 74 -8.88 8.72 4.63
C LEU A 74 -8.23 10.00 4.10
N GLN A 75 -8.39 11.10 4.82
CA GLN A 75 -7.75 12.37 4.50
C GLN A 75 -6.24 12.26 4.73
N ASP A 76 -5.84 11.59 5.82
CA ASP A 76 -4.43 11.29 6.09
C ASP A 76 -3.82 10.40 5.00
N LEU A 77 -4.54 9.36 4.56
CA LEU A 77 -4.10 8.51 3.44
C LEU A 77 -3.99 9.30 2.13
N ALA A 78 -4.95 10.16 1.82
CA ALA A 78 -4.89 11.02 0.64
C ALA A 78 -3.72 11.99 0.69
N ALA A 79 -3.44 12.58 1.87
CA ALA A 79 -2.28 13.43 2.07
C ALA A 79 -0.97 12.68 1.89
N ALA A 80 -0.86 11.45 2.42
CA ALA A 80 0.30 10.60 2.23
C ALA A 80 0.55 10.25 0.75
N ILE A 81 -0.52 9.88 0.03
CA ILE A 81 -0.44 9.56 -1.41
C ILE A 81 -0.07 10.82 -2.22
N SER A 82 -0.65 11.98 -1.91
CA SER A 82 -0.28 13.24 -2.56
C SER A 82 1.19 13.58 -2.32
N ALA A 83 1.67 13.45 -1.08
CA ALA A 83 3.07 13.69 -0.75
C ALA A 83 4.00 12.71 -1.48
N ALA A 84 3.61 11.45 -1.64
CA ALA A 84 4.36 10.47 -2.43
C ALA A 84 4.41 10.85 -3.91
N ARG A 85 3.30 11.30 -4.49
CA ARG A 85 3.24 11.83 -5.86
C ARG A 85 4.19 12.99 -6.04
N ASP A 86 4.12 13.98 -5.16
CA ASP A 86 4.88 15.21 -5.30
C ASP A 86 6.40 14.97 -5.06
N ARG A 87 6.76 14.04 -4.16
CA ARG A 87 8.16 13.74 -3.82
C ARG A 87 8.84 12.74 -4.75
N TYR A 88 8.13 11.72 -5.21
CA TYR A 88 8.69 10.59 -5.96
C TYR A 88 8.18 10.50 -7.41
N GLY A 89 7.25 11.37 -7.81
CA GLY A 89 6.71 11.41 -9.16
C GLY A 89 5.89 10.18 -9.52
N ILE A 90 5.17 9.58 -8.56
CA ILE A 90 4.33 8.41 -8.83
C ILE A 90 3.12 8.78 -9.69
N GLU A 91 2.78 7.89 -10.62
CA GLU A 91 1.65 7.97 -11.55
C GLU A 91 0.50 7.03 -11.15
N GLY A 92 0.73 6.18 -10.15
CA GLY A 92 -0.28 5.30 -9.61
C GLY A 92 0.07 4.72 -8.24
N ILE A 93 -0.92 4.04 -7.65
CA ILE A 93 -0.81 3.33 -6.39
C ILE A 93 -1.07 1.84 -6.60
N VAL A 94 -0.27 1.01 -5.96
CA VAL A 94 -0.46 -0.44 -5.86
C VAL A 94 -0.94 -0.79 -4.46
N THR A 95 -1.95 -1.65 -4.36
CA THR A 95 -2.48 -2.15 -3.09
C THR A 95 -2.39 -3.66 -3.00
N GLY A 96 -2.17 -4.18 -1.78
CA GLY A 96 -2.27 -5.61 -1.48
C GLY A 96 -3.69 -6.08 -1.14
N ALA A 97 -4.74 -5.35 -1.56
CA ALA A 97 -6.12 -5.72 -1.24
C ALA A 97 -6.56 -6.97 -2.00
N ILE A 98 -7.10 -7.97 -1.28
CA ILE A 98 -7.59 -9.23 -1.85
C ILE A 98 -9.11 -9.21 -2.02
N GLU A 99 -9.87 -9.17 -0.92
CA GLU A 99 -11.35 -9.26 -0.94
C GLU A 99 -12.06 -8.02 -0.36
N SER A 100 -11.33 -7.17 0.36
CA SER A 100 -11.93 -6.04 1.07
C SER A 100 -12.40 -4.94 0.10
N VAL A 101 -13.67 -5.02 -0.30
CA VAL A 101 -14.34 -3.99 -1.12
C VAL A 101 -14.30 -2.63 -0.41
N TYR A 102 -14.40 -2.62 0.92
CA TYR A 102 -14.34 -1.41 1.73
C TYR A 102 -13.01 -0.65 1.55
N GLN A 103 -11.87 -1.35 1.63
CA GLN A 103 -10.54 -0.75 1.44
C GLN A 103 -10.31 -0.38 -0.02
N ALA A 104 -10.61 -1.31 -0.95
CA ALA A 104 -10.39 -1.09 -2.38
C ALA A 104 -11.16 0.13 -2.91
N ALA A 105 -12.44 0.27 -2.56
CA ALA A 105 -13.26 1.39 -3.02
C ALA A 105 -12.74 2.75 -2.53
N ARG A 106 -12.20 2.81 -1.30
CA ARG A 106 -11.65 4.04 -0.71
C ARG A 106 -10.33 4.45 -1.36
N VAL A 107 -9.41 3.51 -1.51
CA VAL A 107 -8.13 3.79 -2.19
C VAL A 107 -8.38 4.20 -3.64
N GLN A 108 -9.28 3.49 -4.34
CA GLN A 108 -9.62 3.82 -5.72
C GLN A 108 -10.24 5.22 -5.84
N ARG A 109 -11.09 5.62 -4.88
CA ARG A 109 -11.65 6.97 -4.83
C ARG A 109 -10.55 8.02 -4.65
N ILE A 110 -9.66 7.83 -3.69
CA ILE A 110 -8.54 8.75 -3.43
C ILE A 110 -7.64 8.87 -4.66
N CYS A 111 -7.28 7.76 -5.30
CA CYS A 111 -6.46 7.77 -6.50
C CYS A 111 -7.15 8.54 -7.64
N ARG A 112 -8.46 8.33 -7.83
CA ARG A 112 -9.24 9.08 -8.83
C ARG A 112 -9.24 10.58 -8.57
N GLU A 113 -9.45 11.00 -7.32
CA GLU A 113 -9.43 12.41 -6.92
C GLU A 113 -8.04 13.05 -7.13
N LEU A 114 -6.96 12.27 -7.00
CA LEU A 114 -5.58 12.72 -7.21
C LEU A 114 -5.05 12.56 -8.64
N GLY A 115 -5.86 12.03 -9.56
CA GLY A 115 -5.46 11.76 -10.95
C GLY A 115 -4.45 10.60 -11.11
N LEU A 116 -4.42 9.66 -10.16
CA LEU A 116 -3.51 8.53 -10.12
C LEU A 116 -4.20 7.23 -10.54
N TRP A 117 -3.43 6.33 -11.17
CA TRP A 117 -3.88 4.96 -11.41
C TRP A 117 -3.99 4.17 -10.11
N CYS A 118 -4.95 3.25 -10.00
CA CYS A 118 -5.07 2.35 -8.84
C CYS A 118 -4.99 0.91 -9.32
N CYS A 119 -3.97 0.18 -8.86
CA CYS A 119 -3.69 -1.20 -9.22
C CYS A 119 -3.79 -2.11 -7.99
N SER A 120 -4.53 -3.21 -8.11
CA SER A 120 -4.67 -4.22 -7.06
C SER A 120 -4.40 -5.61 -7.64
N PRO A 121 -3.13 -6.03 -7.76
CA PRO A 121 -2.76 -7.25 -8.46
C PRO A 121 -3.28 -8.53 -7.79
N LEU A 122 -3.67 -8.47 -6.52
CA LEU A 122 -4.20 -9.59 -5.74
C LEU A 122 -5.74 -9.59 -5.65
N TRP A 123 -6.41 -8.65 -6.33
CA TRP A 123 -7.85 -8.49 -6.21
C TRP A 123 -8.60 -9.74 -6.66
N GLN A 124 -9.41 -10.31 -5.77
CA GLN A 124 -10.21 -11.52 -5.99
C GLN A 124 -9.41 -12.75 -6.46
N ILE A 125 -8.12 -12.81 -6.15
CA ILE A 125 -7.31 -14.00 -6.40
C ILE A 125 -7.80 -15.17 -5.54
N ASN A 126 -7.76 -16.39 -6.07
CA ASN A 126 -8.01 -17.58 -5.26
C ASN A 126 -6.95 -17.67 -4.15
N GLN A 127 -7.37 -17.64 -2.89
CA GLN A 127 -6.45 -17.55 -1.75
C GLN A 127 -5.56 -18.79 -1.59
N ILE A 128 -6.03 -19.99 -1.95
CA ILE A 128 -5.23 -21.21 -1.87
C ILE A 128 -4.13 -21.20 -2.95
N ASP A 129 -4.47 -20.80 -4.17
CA ASP A 129 -3.48 -20.68 -5.24
C ASP A 129 -2.50 -19.56 -4.97
N TYR A 130 -2.95 -18.45 -4.37
CA TYR A 130 -2.09 -17.38 -3.90
C TYR A 130 -1.08 -17.88 -2.84
N LEU A 131 -1.53 -18.64 -1.82
CA LEU A 131 -0.63 -19.22 -0.83
C LEU A 131 0.39 -20.19 -1.47
N ARG A 132 -0.04 -20.99 -2.45
CA ARG A 132 0.87 -21.86 -3.21
C ARG A 132 1.89 -21.08 -4.01
N LEU A 133 1.49 -19.93 -4.57
CA LEU A 133 2.38 -19.05 -5.33
C LEU A 133 3.45 -18.42 -4.41
N LEU A 134 3.05 -17.95 -3.22
CA LEU A 134 3.96 -17.40 -2.21
C LEU A 134 5.05 -18.36 -1.75
N LEU A 135 4.79 -19.67 -1.79
CA LEU A 135 5.77 -20.69 -1.38
C LEU A 135 6.74 -21.07 -2.49
N LYS A 136 6.45 -20.67 -3.74
CA LYS A 136 7.26 -21.01 -4.92
C LYS A 136 8.22 -19.91 -5.31
N GLU A 137 7.83 -18.66 -5.11
CA GLU A 137 8.63 -17.44 -5.33
C GLU A 137 9.50 -17.15 -4.09
#